data_AF-A0A7V1ZHL0-F1
#
_entry.id   AF-A0A7V1ZHL0-F1
#
_cell.length_a   1.000
_cell.length_b   1.000
_cell.length_c   1.000
_cell.angle_alpha   90.00
_cell.angle_beta   90.00
_cell.angle_gamma   90.00
#
_symmetry.space_group_name_H-M   'P 1'
#
loop_
_entity.id
_entity.type
_entity.pdbx_description
1 polymer ?
#
loop_
_entity_poly.entity_id
_entity_poly.type
_entity_poly.pdbx_seq_one_letter_code
_entity_poly.pdbx_strand_id
1 'polypeptide(L)'
;CLAKEPADRWATTQELVERLEALAHGLGVEVGAVVPDTPLPAAQPASTSATLLARSRVWWRAYATPAVLLLAGSALVVLAMAGLRQDAGRSSPPQEVKLASPAPVFSSPLPSRPPEVATPTPVVEVPVEIVAVPPAFVVVDGRELGKIARETIHLAPGRYEVTFSIPGYRRESRTVVVDEATREIRLTMPPYGLLSVVPEFGTPLAGSQVFFGNRLLGSLPVVNAKVPEGTDLLRVTWPDGSVFEVSCQVEAERVTTVLVAKPY
;
A
#
# COMPACT_ATOMS: atom_id res chain seq x y z
N CYS A 1 41.82 1.91 41.14
CA CYS A 1 41.19 3.13 41.70
C CYS A 1 40.54 3.94 40.58
N LEU A 2 39.38 3.52 40.08
CA LEU A 2 38.57 4.26 39.11
C LEU A 2 37.14 4.24 39.63
N ALA A 3 36.84 5.17 40.53
CA ALA A 3 35.58 5.21 41.28
C ALA A 3 35.03 6.64 41.38
N LYS A 4 35.04 7.39 40.27
CA LYS A 4 34.28 8.65 40.15
C LYS A 4 33.75 8.87 38.74
N GLU A 5 32.48 9.26 38.67
CA GLU A 5 31.73 9.62 37.46
C GLU A 5 32.35 10.86 36.75
N PRO A 6 32.24 10.94 35.41
CA PRO A 6 32.90 11.96 34.60
C PRO A 6 32.30 13.38 34.73
N ALA A 7 31.11 13.51 35.31
CA ALA A 7 30.45 14.81 35.49
C ALA A 7 31.07 15.68 36.59
N ASP A 8 31.93 15.10 37.43
CA ASP A 8 32.46 15.74 38.65
C ASP A 8 33.93 16.21 38.48
N ARG A 9 34.48 16.16 37.25
CA ARG A 9 35.89 16.47 36.99
C ARG A 9 36.16 17.82 36.34
N TRP A 10 35.14 18.50 35.80
CA TRP A 10 35.33 19.78 35.09
C TRP A 10 34.20 20.73 35.41
N ALA A 11 34.54 21.91 35.94
CA ALA A 11 33.56 22.87 36.43
C ALA A 11 32.85 23.63 35.30
N THR A 12 33.43 23.68 34.10
CA THR A 12 32.83 24.36 32.93
C THR A 12 33.32 23.77 31.61
N THR A 13 32.47 23.82 30.59
CA THR A 13 32.72 23.35 29.22
C THR A 13 33.92 24.05 28.55
N GLN A 14 34.26 25.27 28.96
CA GLN A 14 35.42 26.02 28.44
C GLN A 14 36.76 25.37 28.84
N GLU A 15 36.86 24.80 30.04
CA GLU A 15 38.10 24.21 30.54
C GLU A 15 38.45 22.90 29.80
N LEU A 16 37.42 22.20 29.29
CA LEU A 16 37.56 21.01 28.48
C LEU A 16 38.01 21.32 27.04
N VAL A 17 37.55 22.44 26.46
CA VAL A 17 37.98 22.92 25.14
C VAL A 17 39.44 23.38 25.19
N GLU A 18 39.80 24.17 26.19
CA GLU A 18 41.17 24.71 26.34
C GLU A 18 42.20 23.59 26.56
N ARG A 19 41.84 22.51 27.28
CA ARG A 19 42.70 21.33 27.43
C ARG A 19 42.75 20.44 26.19
N LEU A 20 41.70 20.39 25.38
CA LEU A 20 41.72 19.67 24.09
C LEU A 20 42.61 20.40 23.07
N GLU A 21 42.58 21.73 23.04
CA GLU A 21 43.46 22.55 22.19
C GLU A 21 44.93 22.43 22.60
N ALA A 22 45.22 22.40 23.91
CA ALA A 22 46.56 22.14 24.41
C ALA A 22 47.09 20.73 24.05
N LEU A 23 46.20 19.74 23.95
CA LEU A 23 46.54 18.37 23.53
C LEU A 23 46.75 18.27 22.01
N ALA A 24 46.04 19.07 21.21
CA ALA A 24 46.21 19.13 19.75
C ALA A 24 47.55 19.75 19.34
N HIS A 25 48.03 20.77 20.06
CA HIS A 25 49.35 21.39 19.82
C HIS A 25 50.55 20.47 20.12
N GLY A 26 50.35 19.38 20.88
CA GLY A 26 51.38 18.36 21.11
C GLY A 26 51.52 17.32 19.99
N LEU A 27 50.58 17.28 19.04
CA LEU A 27 50.49 16.23 18.02
C LEU A 27 50.86 16.69 16.60
N GLY A 28 51.35 17.93 16.44
CA GLY A 28 51.97 18.37 15.17
C GLY A 28 51.07 18.29 13.94
N VAL A 29 49.77 18.57 14.08
CA VAL A 29 48.84 18.64 12.95
C VAL A 29 48.67 20.11 12.55
N GLU A 30 49.30 20.51 11.44
CA GLU A 30 49.04 21.81 10.81
C GLU A 30 47.65 21.82 10.17
N VAL A 31 46.76 22.68 10.67
CA VAL A 31 45.54 23.08 9.95
C VAL A 31 45.84 24.40 9.26
N GLY A 32 46.13 24.34 7.96
CA GLY A 32 46.34 25.51 7.12
C GLY A 32 45.08 26.37 7.04
N ALA A 33 45.12 27.53 7.69
CA ALA A 33 44.20 28.63 7.45
C ALA A 33 44.67 29.40 6.21
N VAL A 34 43.82 29.54 5.19
CA VAL A 34 43.94 30.59 4.17
C VAL A 34 42.64 31.38 4.17
N VAL A 35 42.71 32.55 4.79
CA VAL A 35 41.78 33.67 4.61
C VAL A 35 42.36 34.54 3.50
N PRO A 36 41.55 35.00 2.52
CA PRO A 36 41.80 36.29 1.90
C PRO A 36 40.77 37.32 2.36
N ASP A 37 41.34 38.45 2.80
CA ASP A 37 40.73 39.73 3.13
C ASP A 37 39.79 40.21 2.01
N THR A 38 38.55 40.55 2.33
CA THR A 38 37.68 41.35 1.45
C THR A 38 36.80 42.24 2.35
N PRO A 39 36.77 43.57 2.12
CA PRO A 39 36.07 44.49 2.99
C PRO A 39 34.54 44.37 2.87
N LEU A 40 33.90 44.40 4.04
CA LEU A 40 32.46 44.33 4.30
C LEU A 40 31.63 45.34 3.49
N PRO A 41 30.56 44.90 2.79
CA PRO A 41 29.31 45.63 2.76
C PRO A 41 28.46 45.23 3.98
N ALA A 42 27.88 46.21 4.65
CA ALA A 42 26.97 46.02 5.78
C ALA A 42 25.83 45.05 5.41
N ALA A 43 25.86 43.85 5.98
CA ALA A 43 24.80 42.86 5.86
C ALA A 43 24.36 42.42 7.26
N GLN A 44 23.05 42.47 7.44
CA GLN A 44 22.26 42.27 8.64
C GLN A 44 22.60 40.96 9.36
N PRO A 45 22.43 40.87 10.70
CA PRO A 45 22.68 39.64 11.43
C PRO A 45 21.81 38.52 10.88
N ALA A 46 22.48 37.48 10.37
CA ALA A 46 21.87 36.24 9.95
C ALA A 46 21.04 35.68 11.11
N SER A 47 19.74 35.56 10.84
CA SER A 47 18.81 34.79 11.64
C SER A 47 19.38 33.37 11.80
N THR A 48 19.72 33.04 13.03
CA THR A 48 19.82 31.67 13.51
C THR A 48 18.54 30.97 13.06
N SER A 49 18.67 29.97 12.17
CA SER A 49 17.61 28.99 11.94
C SER A 49 17.57 28.08 13.17
N ALA A 50 17.08 28.65 14.26
CA ALA A 50 16.57 27.91 15.39
C ALA A 50 15.37 27.13 14.87
N THR A 51 15.57 25.81 14.82
CA THR A 51 14.57 24.77 15.02
C THR A 51 13.18 25.35 15.23
N LEU A 52 12.40 25.40 14.15
CA LEU A 52 11.00 25.74 14.20
C LEU A 52 10.34 24.63 15.01
N LEU A 53 10.25 24.86 16.31
CA LEU A 53 9.28 24.27 17.21
C LEU A 53 7.93 24.51 16.53
N ALA A 54 7.47 23.53 15.77
CA ALA A 54 6.10 23.42 15.30
C ALA A 54 5.26 23.18 16.55
N ARG A 55 5.00 24.28 17.23
CA ARG A 55 4.17 24.46 18.39
C ARG A 55 2.74 24.25 17.93
N SER A 56 2.34 22.98 17.75
CA SER A 56 0.96 22.61 17.49
C SER A 56 0.15 22.83 18.77
N ARG A 57 -0.22 24.10 18.99
CA ARG A 57 -1.33 24.50 19.86
C ARG A 57 -2.61 23.98 19.21
N VAL A 58 -2.96 22.73 19.50
CA VAL A 58 -4.28 22.19 19.17
C VAL A 58 -5.15 22.32 20.41
N TRP A 59 -6.15 23.19 20.27
CA TRP A 59 -7.11 23.57 21.30
C TRP A 59 -7.85 22.36 21.85
N TRP A 60 -7.78 22.23 23.18
CA TRP A 60 -8.71 21.44 23.97
C TRP A 60 -10.06 22.14 23.94
N ARG A 61 -10.97 21.69 23.08
CA ARG A 61 -12.40 21.92 23.28
C ARG A 61 -13.11 20.58 23.32
N ALA A 62 -13.46 20.25 24.55
CA ALA A 62 -14.33 19.17 24.94
C ALA A 62 -15.56 19.08 24.02
N TYR A 63 -15.75 17.92 23.39
CA TYR A 63 -17.06 17.45 23.01
C TYR A 63 -17.31 16.13 23.73
N ALA A 64 -18.07 16.26 24.80
CA ALA A 64 -18.65 15.16 25.53
C ALA A 64 -19.89 14.65 24.77
N THR A 65 -20.03 13.32 24.78
CA THR A 65 -21.22 12.50 24.46
C THR A 65 -21.58 12.34 22.97
N PRO A 66 -21.84 11.08 22.54
CA PRO A 66 -23.14 10.46 22.83
C PRO A 66 -23.03 9.03 23.34
N ALA A 67 -23.80 8.72 24.38
CA ALA A 67 -24.17 7.37 24.75
C ALA A 67 -25.69 7.31 24.85
N VAL A 68 -26.25 6.13 24.55
CA VAL A 68 -27.64 5.70 24.84
C VAL A 68 -28.65 6.20 23.79
N LEU A 69 -29.31 5.40 22.93
CA LEU A 69 -30.08 4.16 23.14
C LEU A 69 -30.16 3.33 21.83
N LEU A 70 -29.85 2.04 21.88
CA LEU A 70 -30.43 1.02 20.98
C LEU A 70 -31.00 -0.10 21.86
N LEU A 71 -32.31 -0.07 22.05
CA LEU A 71 -33.11 -1.17 22.56
C LEU A 71 -34.38 -1.26 21.71
N ALA A 72 -34.82 -2.50 21.49
CA ALA A 72 -36.04 -2.95 20.80
C ALA A 72 -35.91 -3.24 19.29
N GLY A 73 -35.90 -4.53 18.98
CA GLY A 73 -36.02 -5.05 17.62
C GLY A 73 -35.74 -6.55 17.45
N SER A 74 -35.59 -7.32 18.53
CA SER A 74 -35.46 -8.78 18.50
C SER A 74 -36.78 -9.45 18.91
N ALA A 75 -37.62 -9.82 17.94
CA ALA A 75 -38.62 -10.90 17.99
C ALA A 75 -39.56 -10.82 16.77
N LEU A 76 -39.92 -11.99 16.21
CA LEU A 76 -40.69 -12.27 14.98
C LEU A 76 -39.82 -12.19 13.70
N VAL A 77 -39.50 -13.27 12.97
CA VAL A 77 -40.32 -14.43 12.59
C VAL A 77 -39.42 -15.65 12.38
N VAL A 78 -39.58 -16.66 13.22
CA VAL A 78 -39.27 -18.06 12.91
C VAL A 78 -40.52 -18.63 12.27
N LEU A 79 -40.50 -18.99 10.98
CA LEU A 79 -41.22 -20.13 10.37
C LEU A 79 -41.07 -20.14 8.83
N ALA A 80 -40.96 -21.36 8.27
CA ALA A 80 -40.95 -21.73 6.84
C ALA A 80 -39.65 -21.39 6.08
N MET A 81 -38.76 -22.34 5.79
CA MET A 81 -38.98 -23.41 4.81
C MET A 81 -38.25 -24.69 5.20
N ALA A 82 -39.03 -25.69 5.61
CA ALA A 82 -38.67 -27.10 5.59
C ALA A 82 -39.37 -27.75 4.39
N GLY A 83 -38.65 -28.59 3.64
CA GLY A 83 -39.15 -29.33 2.48
C GLY A 83 -38.66 -28.71 1.16
N LEU A 84 -37.92 -29.40 0.29
CA LEU A 84 -38.10 -30.76 -0.15
C LEU A 84 -36.74 -31.40 -0.49
N ARG A 85 -36.42 -32.50 0.20
CA ARG A 85 -35.60 -33.57 -0.37
C ARG A 85 -36.52 -34.43 -1.24
N GLN A 86 -36.15 -34.66 -2.50
CA GLN A 86 -36.65 -35.78 -3.27
C GLN A 86 -35.47 -36.61 -3.76
N ASP A 87 -35.12 -37.60 -2.94
CA ASP A 87 -34.49 -38.84 -3.36
C ASP A 87 -35.60 -39.87 -3.53
N ALA A 88 -35.81 -40.34 -4.75
CA ALA A 88 -36.48 -41.60 -5.10
C ALA A 88 -36.36 -41.74 -6.63
N GLY A 89 -35.85 -42.81 -7.21
CA GLY A 89 -35.39 -44.08 -6.70
C GLY A 89 -35.30 -45.07 -7.86
N ARG A 90 -34.59 -46.19 -7.61
CA ARG A 90 -34.84 -47.55 -8.16
C ARG A 90 -34.68 -47.77 -9.68
N SER A 91 -33.60 -48.44 -10.09
CA SER A 91 -33.48 -49.92 -10.26
C SER A 91 -34.09 -50.43 -11.57
N SER A 92 -33.26 -50.70 -12.60
CA SER A 92 -32.83 -52.07 -13.03
C SER A 92 -33.70 -52.63 -14.20
N PRO A 93 -33.33 -53.71 -14.93
CA PRO A 93 -32.06 -54.07 -15.57
C PRO A 93 -32.30 -54.53 -17.07
N PRO A 94 -31.65 -55.58 -17.65
CA PRO A 94 -31.01 -55.56 -18.97
C PRO A 94 -31.84 -56.15 -20.14
N GLN A 95 -31.51 -55.79 -21.38
CA GLN A 95 -31.81 -56.61 -22.58
C GLN A 95 -30.65 -56.46 -23.57
N GLU A 96 -29.89 -57.50 -23.86
CA GLU A 96 -30.19 -58.72 -24.63
C GLU A 96 -29.93 -58.53 -26.14
N VAL A 97 -29.03 -59.38 -26.62
CA VAL A 97 -28.40 -59.39 -27.95
C VAL A 97 -29.42 -59.78 -29.01
N LYS A 98 -29.47 -59.05 -30.13
CA LYS A 98 -30.07 -59.56 -31.37
C LYS A 98 -29.16 -59.30 -32.56
N LEU A 99 -28.45 -60.35 -32.95
CA LEU A 99 -27.69 -60.48 -34.20
C LEU A 99 -28.67 -60.93 -35.29
N ALA A 100 -28.89 -60.13 -36.35
CA ALA A 100 -29.32 -60.58 -37.67
C ALA A 100 -29.26 -59.46 -38.71
N SER A 101 -28.45 -59.71 -39.76
CA SER A 101 -28.32 -59.03 -41.07
C SER A 101 -29.67 -58.84 -41.81
N PRO A 102 -29.79 -58.05 -42.92
CA PRO A 102 -28.78 -57.84 -43.98
C PRO A 102 -28.56 -56.38 -44.43
N ALA A 103 -27.40 -56.16 -45.06
CA ALA A 103 -26.97 -54.88 -45.64
C ALA A 103 -27.77 -54.50 -46.91
N PRO A 104 -28.31 -53.28 -47.00
CA PRO A 104 -28.57 -52.63 -48.27
C PRO A 104 -27.34 -51.84 -48.73
N VAL A 105 -27.04 -51.97 -50.02
CA VAL A 105 -25.99 -51.26 -50.76
C VAL A 105 -26.22 -49.75 -50.64
N PHE A 106 -25.34 -49.06 -49.92
CA PHE A 106 -25.26 -47.60 -49.97
C PHE A 106 -24.15 -47.20 -50.92
N SER A 107 -24.55 -46.56 -52.02
CA SER A 107 -23.70 -45.82 -52.94
C SER A 107 -22.87 -44.82 -52.15
N SER A 108 -21.55 -44.97 -52.13
CA SER A 108 -20.65 -43.98 -51.55
C SER A 108 -20.81 -42.65 -52.31
N PRO A 109 -21.23 -41.55 -51.67
CA PRO A 109 -21.11 -40.23 -52.27
C PRO A 109 -19.61 -39.90 -52.44
N LEU A 110 -19.29 -39.19 -53.53
CA LEU A 110 -17.97 -38.62 -53.82
C LEU A 110 -17.33 -38.05 -52.54
N PRO A 111 -16.01 -38.24 -52.29
CA PRO A 111 -15.36 -37.63 -51.14
C PRO A 111 -15.54 -36.11 -51.22
N SER A 112 -16.31 -35.58 -50.27
CA SER A 112 -16.42 -34.16 -49.98
C SER A 112 -15.01 -33.61 -49.81
N ARG A 113 -14.67 -32.67 -50.70
CA ARG A 113 -13.49 -31.81 -50.68
C ARG A 113 -13.04 -31.59 -49.22
N PRO A 114 -11.75 -31.79 -48.88
CA PRO A 114 -11.22 -31.37 -47.59
C PRO A 114 -11.68 -29.94 -47.32
N PRO A 115 -12.14 -29.59 -46.10
CA PRO A 115 -12.47 -28.22 -45.79
C PRO A 115 -11.28 -27.37 -46.22
N GLU A 116 -11.57 -26.49 -47.17
CA GLU A 116 -10.68 -25.45 -47.63
C GLU A 116 -10.00 -24.88 -46.39
N VAL A 117 -8.68 -25.07 -46.33
CA VAL A 117 -7.82 -24.61 -45.24
C VAL A 117 -8.21 -23.16 -45.03
N ALA A 118 -8.95 -22.88 -43.96
CA ALA A 118 -9.31 -21.53 -43.60
C ALA A 118 -7.99 -20.80 -43.41
N THR A 119 -7.66 -19.95 -44.38
CA THR A 119 -6.60 -18.96 -44.25
C THR A 119 -6.80 -18.32 -42.87
N PRO A 120 -5.83 -18.39 -41.94
CA PRO A 120 -5.99 -17.75 -40.65
C PRO A 120 -6.25 -16.27 -40.94
N THR A 121 -7.45 -15.80 -40.63
CA THR A 121 -7.77 -14.38 -40.68
C THR A 121 -6.71 -13.66 -39.84
N PRO A 122 -5.97 -12.69 -40.41
CA PRO A 122 -4.97 -11.98 -39.64
C PRO A 122 -5.68 -11.31 -38.47
N VAL A 123 -5.34 -11.74 -37.25
CA VAL A 123 -5.82 -11.11 -36.02
C VAL A 123 -5.27 -9.68 -36.08
N VAL A 124 -6.15 -8.72 -36.37
CA VAL A 124 -5.76 -7.31 -36.46
C VAL A 124 -5.48 -6.84 -35.03
N GLU A 125 -4.21 -6.77 -34.66
CA GLU A 125 -3.81 -6.25 -33.35
C GLU A 125 -3.88 -4.72 -33.38
N VAL A 126 -4.58 -4.15 -32.41
CA VAL A 126 -4.78 -2.72 -32.25
C VAL A 126 -3.78 -2.22 -31.20
N PRO A 127 -3.01 -1.13 -31.47
CA PRO A 127 -2.18 -0.52 -30.44
C PRO A 127 -3.07 0.17 -29.41
N VAL A 128 -3.07 -0.35 -28.19
CA VAL A 128 -3.78 0.19 -27.03
C VAL A 128 -2.78 0.74 -26.04
N GLU A 129 -2.96 1.98 -25.64
CA GLU A 129 -2.17 2.64 -24.63
C GLU A 129 -2.78 2.42 -23.24
N ILE A 130 -2.01 1.82 -22.34
CA ILE A 130 -2.41 1.66 -20.93
C ILE A 130 -1.76 2.78 -20.13
N VAL A 131 -2.59 3.56 -19.44
CA VAL A 131 -2.15 4.65 -18.56
C VAL A 131 -2.55 4.32 -17.12
N ALA A 132 -1.57 4.15 -16.24
CA ALA A 132 -1.76 3.84 -14.83
C ALA A 132 -1.31 5.03 -13.96
N VAL A 133 -2.24 5.59 -13.19
CA VAL A 133 -2.00 6.74 -12.30
C VAL A 133 -2.47 6.40 -10.88
N PRO A 134 -1.58 6.30 -9.89
CA PRO A 134 -0.11 6.32 -9.93
C PRO A 134 0.53 5.06 -10.57
N PRO A 135 1.86 5.02 -10.79
CA PRO A 135 2.55 3.86 -11.38
C PRO A 135 2.31 2.58 -10.57
N ALA A 136 1.80 1.54 -11.22
CA ALA A 136 1.36 0.30 -10.59
C ALA A 136 1.83 -0.93 -11.38
N PHE A 137 1.81 -2.10 -10.73
CA PHE A 137 2.04 -3.36 -11.40
C PHE A 137 0.78 -3.77 -12.14
N VAL A 138 0.86 -3.89 -13.47
CA VAL A 138 -0.30 -4.22 -14.31
C VAL A 138 -0.12 -5.61 -14.93
N VAL A 139 -1.20 -6.38 -14.94
CA VAL A 139 -1.34 -7.70 -15.55
C VAL A 139 -2.57 -7.67 -16.44
N VAL A 140 -2.43 -8.07 -17.71
CA VAL A 140 -3.52 -8.11 -18.69
C VAL A 140 -3.68 -9.55 -19.16
N ASP A 141 -4.82 -10.19 -18.91
CA ASP A 141 -5.07 -11.61 -19.25
C ASP A 141 -3.94 -12.56 -18.84
N GLY A 142 -3.36 -12.32 -17.66
CA GLY A 142 -2.24 -13.09 -17.13
C GLY A 142 -0.86 -12.72 -17.68
N ARG A 143 -0.76 -11.80 -18.65
CA ARG A 143 0.50 -11.21 -19.10
C ARG A 143 0.91 -10.08 -18.16
N GLU A 144 1.99 -10.27 -17.42
CA GLU A 144 2.56 -9.24 -16.55
C GLU A 144 3.33 -8.21 -17.39
N LEU A 145 2.93 -6.94 -17.29
CA LEU A 145 3.66 -5.80 -17.88
C LEU A 145 4.68 -5.22 -16.88
N GLY A 146 4.54 -5.56 -15.60
CA GLY A 146 5.36 -5.02 -14.54
C GLY A 146 4.89 -3.64 -14.08
N LYS A 147 5.79 -2.85 -13.49
CA LYS A 147 5.49 -1.52 -12.97
C LYS A 147 5.45 -0.50 -14.11
N ILE A 148 4.25 -0.08 -14.50
CA ILE A 148 4.04 0.83 -15.63
C ILE A 148 3.31 2.09 -15.16
N ALA A 149 3.60 3.21 -15.82
CA ALA A 149 2.82 4.45 -15.72
C ALA A 149 2.10 4.73 -17.04
N ARG A 150 2.77 4.46 -18.16
CA ARG A 150 2.25 4.58 -19.52
C ARG A 150 3.00 3.59 -20.40
N GLU A 151 2.28 2.69 -21.06
CA GLU A 151 2.86 1.72 -22.00
C GLU A 151 1.87 1.41 -23.11
N THR A 152 2.39 1.24 -24.33
CA THR A 152 1.58 0.86 -25.50
C THR A 152 1.77 -0.62 -25.77
N ILE A 153 0.65 -1.36 -25.82
CA ILE A 153 0.63 -2.78 -26.12
C ILE A 153 -0.29 -3.06 -27.31
N HIS A 154 0.01 -4.12 -28.05
CA HIS A 154 -0.85 -4.58 -29.14
C HIS A 154 -1.82 -5.63 -28.60
N LEU A 155 -3.12 -5.32 -28.66
CA LEU A 155 -4.19 -6.22 -28.24
C LEU A 155 -5.18 -6.42 -29.39
N ALA A 156 -5.68 -7.64 -29.55
CA ALA A 156 -6.81 -7.87 -30.44
C ALA A 156 -8.09 -7.25 -29.85
N PRO A 157 -9.10 -6.93 -30.65
CA PRO A 157 -10.42 -6.60 -30.13
C PRO A 157 -11.00 -7.76 -29.32
N GLY A 158 -11.45 -7.50 -28.10
CA GLY A 158 -11.85 -8.54 -27.16
C GLY A 158 -12.14 -8.02 -25.76
N ARG A 159 -12.46 -8.94 -24.84
CA ARG A 159 -12.64 -8.64 -23.43
C ARG A 159 -11.40 -9.09 -22.68
N TYR A 160 -10.79 -8.18 -21.94
CA TYR A 160 -9.56 -8.41 -21.19
C TYR A 160 -9.80 -8.18 -19.71
N GLU A 161 -9.25 -9.05 -18.86
CA GLU A 161 -9.14 -8.81 -17.43
C GLU A 161 -7.82 -8.10 -17.13
N VAL A 162 -7.93 -6.86 -16.66
CA VAL A 162 -6.80 -6.04 -16.27
C VAL A 162 -6.73 -5.99 -14.75
N THR A 163 -5.69 -6.60 -14.19
CA THR A 163 -5.38 -6.51 -12.76
C THR A 163 -4.25 -5.52 -12.57
N PHE A 164 -4.48 -4.50 -11.75
CA PHE A 164 -3.46 -3.53 -11.38
C PHE A 164 -3.28 -3.51 -9.86
N SER A 165 -2.03 -3.52 -9.41
CA SER A 165 -1.70 -3.67 -8.00
C SER A 165 -0.49 -2.86 -7.57
N ILE A 166 -0.54 -2.35 -6.35
CA ILE A 166 0.57 -1.63 -5.72
C ILE A 166 0.92 -2.40 -4.44
N PRO A 167 2.11 -3.04 -4.37
CA PRO A 167 2.53 -3.81 -3.21
C PRO A 167 2.42 -3.01 -1.92
N GLY A 168 1.76 -3.56 -0.91
CA GLY A 168 1.52 -2.91 0.39
C GLY A 168 0.41 -1.87 0.42
N TYR A 169 -0.24 -1.57 -0.71
CA TYR A 169 -1.34 -0.60 -0.78
C TYR A 169 -2.67 -1.27 -1.14
N ARG A 170 -2.89 -1.58 -2.42
CA ARG A 170 -4.16 -2.12 -2.91
C ARG A 170 -3.96 -2.90 -4.22
N ARG A 171 -4.83 -3.88 -4.46
CA ARG A 171 -4.97 -4.63 -5.71
C ARG A 171 -6.42 -4.48 -6.19
N GLU A 172 -6.60 -4.18 -7.46
CA GLU A 172 -7.91 -4.10 -8.12
C GLU A 172 -7.86 -4.83 -9.45
N SER A 173 -8.97 -5.46 -9.83
CA SER A 173 -9.15 -6.14 -11.11
C SER A 173 -10.38 -5.55 -11.79
N ARG A 174 -10.27 -5.27 -13.09
CA ARG A 174 -11.34 -4.70 -13.91
C ARG A 174 -11.37 -5.37 -15.27
N THR A 175 -12.56 -5.68 -15.75
CA THR A 175 -12.76 -6.16 -17.12
C THR A 175 -12.91 -4.96 -18.06
N VAL A 176 -12.10 -4.91 -19.10
CA VAL A 176 -12.12 -3.85 -20.12
C VAL A 176 -12.47 -4.47 -21.46
N VAL A 177 -13.34 -3.81 -22.22
CA VAL A 177 -13.66 -4.20 -23.60
C VAL A 177 -12.81 -3.35 -24.53
N VAL A 178 -11.99 -4.01 -25.33
CA VAL A 178 -11.15 -3.40 -26.36
C VAL A 178 -11.84 -3.61 -27.70
N ASP A 179 -12.21 -2.53 -28.36
CA ASP A 179 -12.73 -2.52 -29.72
C ASP A 179 -11.65 -1.94 -30.66
N GLU A 180 -11.87 -2.00 -31.98
CA GLU A 180 -10.95 -1.41 -32.98
C GLU A 180 -10.72 0.11 -32.81
N ALA A 181 -11.64 0.79 -32.14
CA ALA A 181 -11.55 2.21 -31.83
C ALA A 181 -10.90 2.50 -30.46
N THR A 182 -10.73 1.50 -29.60
CA THR A 182 -10.17 1.68 -28.26
C THR A 182 -8.66 1.89 -28.36
N ARG A 183 -8.22 3.13 -28.16
CA ARG A 183 -6.80 3.51 -28.20
C ARG A 183 -6.17 3.69 -26.83
N GLU A 184 -6.98 3.88 -25.78
CA GLU A 184 -6.48 4.18 -24.44
C GLU A 184 -7.32 3.50 -23.36
N ILE A 185 -6.65 2.86 -22.40
CA ILE A 185 -7.23 2.32 -21.18
C ILE A 185 -6.63 3.08 -20.00
N ARG A 186 -7.47 3.84 -19.29
CA ARG A 186 -7.04 4.58 -18.08
C ARG A 186 -7.37 3.79 -16.82
N LEU A 187 -6.33 3.52 -16.05
CA LEU A 187 -6.38 2.88 -14.75
C LEU A 187 -6.04 3.94 -13.69
N THR A 188 -7.05 4.39 -12.96
CA THR A 188 -6.90 5.43 -11.93
C THR A 188 -7.10 4.82 -10.54
N MET A 189 -6.10 4.98 -9.68
CA MET A 189 -6.16 4.65 -8.26
C MET A 189 -6.03 5.93 -7.42
N PRO A 190 -6.58 5.94 -6.20
CA PRO A 190 -6.32 7.02 -5.26
C PRO A 190 -4.81 7.07 -4.98
N PRO A 191 -4.17 8.25 -5.08
CA PRO A 191 -2.76 8.42 -4.75
C PRO A 191 -2.48 8.05 -3.29
N TYR A 192 -1.23 7.72 -3.01
CA TYR A 192 -0.80 7.23 -1.71
C TYR A 192 0.45 7.99 -1.24
N GLY A 193 0.57 8.16 0.08
CA GLY A 193 1.77 8.62 0.75
C GLY A 193 2.45 7.49 1.52
N LEU A 194 3.59 7.81 2.11
CA LEU A 194 4.34 6.90 2.98
C LEU A 194 4.21 7.37 4.43
N LEU A 195 3.73 6.49 5.29
CA LEU A 195 3.59 6.76 6.72
C LEU A 195 4.59 5.92 7.50
N SER A 196 5.39 6.60 8.33
CA SER A 196 6.34 5.99 9.24
C SER A 196 5.94 6.32 10.67
N VAL A 197 5.52 5.32 11.43
CA VAL A 197 5.13 5.43 12.83
C VAL A 197 6.23 4.84 13.68
N VAL A 198 6.92 5.72 14.39
CA VAL A 198 8.11 5.37 15.17
C VAL A 198 7.81 5.57 16.66
N PRO A 199 8.07 4.58 17.50
CA PRO A 199 7.92 4.71 18.95
C PRO A 199 8.94 5.69 19.52
N GLU A 200 8.55 6.47 20.52
CA GLU A 200 9.50 7.21 21.34
C GLU A 200 10.31 6.25 22.23
N PHE A 201 11.52 6.65 22.59
CA PHE A 201 12.41 5.87 23.43
C PHE A 201 11.73 5.46 24.75
N GLY A 202 11.84 4.18 25.11
CA GLY A 202 11.21 3.62 26.32
C GLY A 202 9.76 3.14 26.14
N THR A 203 9.17 3.27 24.94
CA THR A 203 7.81 2.76 24.66
C THR A 203 7.82 1.25 24.42
N PRO A 204 6.90 0.46 25.03
CA PRO A 204 6.81 -0.97 24.77
C PRO A 204 6.33 -1.26 23.35
N LEU A 205 7.10 -2.07 22.61
CA LEU A 205 6.79 -2.47 21.23
C LEU A 205 5.84 -3.66 21.13
N ALA A 206 5.98 -4.60 22.07
CA ALA A 206 5.32 -5.90 22.01
C ALA A 206 3.79 -5.74 22.10
N GLY A 207 3.07 -6.37 21.17
CA GLY A 207 1.60 -6.38 21.17
C GLY A 207 0.93 -5.05 20.80
N SER A 208 1.71 -4.03 20.43
CA SER A 208 1.15 -2.78 19.92
C SER A 208 0.55 -2.98 18.52
N GLN A 209 -0.56 -2.29 18.25
CA GLN A 209 -1.24 -2.30 16.95
C GLN A 209 -1.46 -0.87 16.47
N VAL A 210 -1.10 -0.61 15.22
CA VAL A 210 -1.22 0.70 14.58
C VAL A 210 -2.34 0.64 13.56
N PHE A 211 -3.29 1.54 13.68
CA PHE A 211 -4.41 1.73 12.79
C PHE A 211 -4.34 3.12 12.16
N PHE A 212 -4.57 3.22 10.87
CA PHE A 212 -4.76 4.48 10.17
C PHE A 212 -6.17 4.50 9.61
N GLY A 213 -7.00 5.41 10.16
CA GLY A 213 -8.45 5.37 10.03
C GLY A 213 -9.01 4.03 10.52
N ASN A 214 -9.55 3.25 9.58
CA ASN A 214 -10.12 1.92 9.84
C ASN A 214 -9.21 0.76 9.38
N ARG A 215 -7.99 1.05 8.91
CA ARG A 215 -7.06 0.05 8.38
C ARG A 215 -5.96 -0.27 9.39
N LEU A 216 -5.80 -1.54 9.74
CA LEU A 216 -4.66 -2.03 10.52
C LEU A 216 -3.39 -2.00 9.65
N LEU A 217 -2.36 -1.29 10.10
CA LEU A 217 -1.03 -1.26 9.46
C LEU A 217 -0.09 -2.34 10.01
N GLY A 218 -0.34 -2.83 11.22
CA GLY A 218 0.44 -3.87 11.87
C GLY A 218 0.94 -3.44 13.25
N SER A 219 2.09 -3.96 13.67
CA SER A 219 2.72 -3.65 14.95
C SER A 219 3.81 -2.60 14.82
N LEU A 220 4.08 -1.85 15.90
CA LEU A 220 5.18 -0.89 15.91
C LEU A 220 6.55 -1.59 15.91
N PRO A 221 7.57 -1.00 15.27
CA PRO A 221 7.52 0.20 14.43
C PRO A 221 6.97 -0.11 13.02
N VAL A 222 6.18 0.81 12.48
CA VAL A 222 5.69 0.72 11.09
C VAL A 222 6.50 1.71 10.25
N VAL A 223 7.25 1.23 9.26
CA VAL A 223 8.10 2.09 8.43
C VAL A 223 7.63 2.03 6.98
N ASN A 224 7.50 3.19 6.33
CA ASN A 224 7.12 3.33 4.93
C ASN A 224 5.82 2.58 4.55
N ALA A 225 4.84 2.56 5.45
CA ALA A 225 3.54 1.99 5.13
C ALA A 225 2.82 2.86 4.09
N LYS A 226 2.32 2.23 3.04
CA LYS A 226 1.56 2.92 1.99
C LYS A 226 0.12 3.13 2.43
N VAL A 227 -0.25 4.38 2.63
CA VAL A 227 -1.59 4.80 3.06
C VAL A 227 -2.16 5.79 2.05
N PRO A 228 -3.50 5.83 1.86
CA PRO A 228 -4.11 6.82 0.98
C PRO A 228 -3.73 8.23 1.43
N GLU A 229 -3.59 9.15 0.48
CA GLU A 229 -3.43 10.56 0.84
C GLU A 229 -4.68 11.08 1.56
N GLY A 230 -4.49 12.10 2.39
CA GLY A 230 -5.57 12.76 3.12
C GLY A 230 -5.28 12.90 4.61
N THR A 231 -6.25 13.48 5.30
CA THR A 231 -6.23 13.62 6.76
C THR A 231 -7.04 12.49 7.36
N ASP A 232 -6.39 11.62 8.12
CA ASP A 232 -7.04 10.51 8.80
C ASP A 232 -6.52 10.36 10.24
N LEU A 233 -7.25 9.59 11.05
CA LEU A 233 -6.92 9.35 12.44
C LEU A 233 -5.90 8.21 12.55
N LEU A 234 -4.69 8.51 12.98
CA LEU A 234 -3.73 7.50 13.40
C LEU A 234 -4.06 7.09 14.83
N ARG A 235 -4.44 5.82 15.02
CA ARG A 235 -4.69 5.20 16.32
C ARG A 235 -3.63 4.15 16.62
N VAL A 236 -3.04 4.19 17.81
CA VAL A 236 -2.14 3.14 18.30
C VAL A 236 -2.74 2.53 19.55
N THR A 237 -2.95 1.22 19.55
CA THR A 237 -3.44 0.47 20.70
C THR A 237 -2.29 -0.32 21.32
N TRP A 238 -2.06 -0.15 22.61
CA TRP A 238 -1.04 -0.88 23.37
C TRP A 238 -1.63 -2.16 24.01
N PRO A 239 -0.78 -3.13 24.38
CA PRO A 239 -1.23 -4.41 24.96
C PRO A 239 -1.96 -4.26 26.30
N ASP A 240 -1.79 -3.14 27.00
CA ASP A 240 -2.46 -2.84 28.27
C ASP A 240 -3.84 -2.18 28.09
N GLY A 241 -4.25 -1.94 26.83
CA GLY A 241 -5.50 -1.28 26.49
C GLY A 241 -5.41 0.25 26.37
N SER A 242 -4.23 0.85 26.61
CA SER A 242 -4.01 2.27 26.35
C SER A 242 -4.17 2.57 24.85
N VAL A 243 -4.60 3.77 24.50
CA VAL A 243 -4.79 4.19 23.09
C VAL A 243 -4.19 5.57 22.84
N PHE A 244 -3.41 5.69 21.77
CA PHE A 244 -2.95 6.95 21.19
C PHE A 244 -3.87 7.30 20.03
N GLU A 245 -4.28 8.55 19.91
CA GLU A 245 -4.99 9.00 18.72
C GLU A 245 -4.43 10.36 18.29
N VAL A 246 -4.08 10.48 17.01
CA VAL A 246 -3.61 11.74 16.43
C VAL A 246 -4.12 11.87 15.00
N SER A 247 -4.65 13.04 14.65
CA SER A 247 -4.96 13.34 13.25
C SER A 247 -3.66 13.56 12.49
N CYS A 248 -3.40 12.74 11.47
CA CYS A 248 -2.21 12.83 10.65
C CYS A 248 -2.62 13.19 9.22
N GLN A 249 -1.98 14.22 8.66
CA GLN A 249 -2.14 14.57 7.26
C GLN A 249 -1.04 13.89 6.45
N VAL A 250 -1.44 13.05 5.49
CA VAL A 250 -0.54 12.35 4.58
C VAL A 250 -0.69 12.95 3.20
N GLU A 251 0.43 13.38 2.62
CA GLU A 251 0.51 13.91 1.26
C GLU A 251 0.97 12.81 0.30
N ALA A 252 0.49 12.83 -0.95
CA ALA A 252 0.95 11.90 -1.98
C ALA A 252 2.47 12.00 -2.18
N GLU A 253 3.10 10.84 -2.38
CA GLU A 253 4.54 10.70 -2.67
C GLU A 253 5.48 11.28 -1.58
N ARG A 254 4.95 11.71 -0.44
CA ARG A 254 5.72 12.23 0.68
C ARG A 254 5.80 11.21 1.82
N VAL A 255 6.89 11.27 2.57
CA VAL A 255 7.05 10.53 3.83
C VAL A 255 6.59 11.41 4.98
N THR A 256 5.55 10.97 5.67
CA THR A 256 5.10 11.54 6.94
C THR A 256 5.58 10.65 8.07
N THR A 257 6.37 11.23 8.98
CA THR A 257 6.87 10.51 10.17
C THR A 257 6.13 11.00 11.40
N VAL A 258 5.56 10.07 12.17
CA VAL A 258 4.86 10.34 13.43
C VAL A 258 5.58 9.62 14.56
N LEU A 259 5.99 10.39 15.57
CA LEU A 259 6.50 9.87 16.83
C LEU A 259 5.34 9.57 17.76
N VAL A 260 5.28 8.34 18.28
CA VAL A 260 4.22 7.90 19.17
C VAL A 260 4.80 7.55 20.54
N ALA A 261 4.19 8.09 21.58
CA ALA A 261 4.56 7.85 22.96
C ALA A 261 3.37 7.27 23.72
N LYS A 262 3.65 6.37 24.66
CA LYS A 262 2.59 5.83 25.53
C LYS A 262 2.08 6.96 26.45
N PRO A 263 0.77 7.23 26.51
CA PRO A 263 0.21 8.12 27.51
C PRO A 263 0.37 7.50 28.91
N TYR A 264 0.77 8.32 29.88
CA TYR A 264 0.97 7.93 31.28
C TYR A 264 -0.32 7.90 32.07
#